data_AF-A0A1S4EGZ4-F1
#
_entry.id   AF-A0A1S4EGZ4-F1
#
_cell.length_a   1.000
_cell.length_b   1.000
_cell.length_c   1.000
_cell.angle_alpha   90.00
_cell.angle_beta   90.00
_cell.angle_gamma   90.00
#
_symmetry.space_group_name_H-M   'P 1'
#
loop_
_entity.id
_entity.type
_entity.pdbx_description
1 polymer ?
#
loop_
_entity_poly.entity_id
_entity_poly.type
_entity_poly.pdbx_seq_one_letter_code
_entity_poly.pdbx_strand_id
1 'polypeptide(L)'
;MEHKDDSSQYRSIILNKLLDRNKRETNAFQDLVHFHNRLTDNASMLKNENLRLTVQNENLRVDLLRGPSGSSDRAAQEKIQMLEQKVLAQQEELTELHKKRSENVQLLIDINAKQVERENEITSLKNKVTELVTTNTKLKAEIQLYQTNNKELQVLNQMLKDEHQALQLAFTHLEEKLRKSQDDNREMVERLMKYKSKDVEKLNEENENFIRIKNIRLQKELEEAAKDMRGISPDAYMKDIGPVVCTSAVPTKASFHFEAHEGEISCAKWSPVDRVLATGGADRKVKLWDISKGVPEKKGLLVGCNAGVMSIDFDSTGTLCLGASNDFASRVWTVQDQRMRRHV
;
A
#
# COMPACT_ATOMS: atom_id res chain seq x y z
N MET A 1 -22.82 23.55 -48.84
CA MET A 1 -23.77 22.73 -49.64
C MET A 1 -24.14 21.44 -48.90
N GLU A 2 -24.13 21.44 -47.55
CA GLU A 2 -24.18 20.20 -46.73
C GLU A 2 -25.52 19.97 -45.99
N HIS A 3 -26.46 20.91 -46.00
CA HIS A 3 -27.72 20.76 -45.24
C HIS A 3 -28.81 19.91 -45.91
N LYS A 4 -28.56 19.34 -47.10
CA LYS A 4 -29.55 18.47 -47.79
C LYS A 4 -29.44 16.98 -47.43
N ASP A 5 -28.33 16.54 -46.84
CA ASP A 5 -28.08 15.11 -46.64
C ASP A 5 -28.71 14.58 -45.33
N ASP A 6 -28.69 15.37 -44.25
CA ASP A 6 -29.28 15.00 -42.96
C ASP A 6 -30.79 14.73 -43.05
N SER A 7 -31.54 15.55 -43.82
CA SER A 7 -33.00 15.40 -43.94
C SER A 7 -33.40 14.08 -44.61
N SER A 8 -32.61 13.61 -45.56
CA SER A 8 -32.82 12.32 -46.25
C SER A 8 -32.53 11.14 -45.32
N GLN A 9 -31.51 11.29 -44.47
CA GLN A 9 -31.11 10.30 -43.49
C GLN A 9 -32.17 10.10 -42.39
N TYR A 10 -32.70 11.19 -41.83
CA TYR A 10 -33.78 11.13 -40.83
C TYR A 10 -35.06 10.51 -41.38
N ARG A 11 -35.45 10.85 -42.62
CA ARG A 11 -36.63 10.28 -43.27
C ARG A 11 -36.51 8.76 -43.43
N SER A 12 -35.33 8.29 -43.82
CA SER A 12 -35.05 6.85 -43.99
C SER A 12 -35.08 6.10 -42.65
N ILE A 13 -34.53 6.70 -41.58
CA ILE A 13 -34.55 6.12 -40.23
C ILE A 13 -35.98 6.01 -39.69
N ILE A 14 -36.81 7.05 -39.85
CA ILE A 14 -38.21 7.03 -39.41
C ILE A 14 -38.99 5.96 -40.17
N LEU A 15 -38.78 5.87 -41.49
CA LEU A 15 -39.48 4.91 -42.33
C LEU A 15 -39.12 3.46 -41.97
N ASN A 16 -37.84 3.19 -41.71
CA ASN A 16 -37.41 1.87 -41.22
C ASN A 16 -38.00 1.54 -39.84
N LYS A 17 -38.04 2.50 -38.91
CA LYS A 17 -38.67 2.30 -37.59
C LYS A 17 -40.17 2.01 -37.69
N LEU A 18 -40.89 2.68 -38.60
CA LEU A 18 -42.30 2.43 -38.85
C LEU A 18 -42.55 1.06 -39.49
N LEU A 19 -41.68 0.64 -40.42
CA LEU A 19 -41.76 -0.70 -41.02
C LEU A 19 -41.50 -1.80 -39.99
N ASP A 20 -40.50 -1.63 -39.12
CA ASP A 20 -40.23 -2.58 -38.03
C ASP A 20 -41.33 -2.61 -36.97
N ARG A 21 -41.98 -1.46 -36.71
CA ARG A 21 -43.16 -1.40 -35.86
C ARG A 21 -44.30 -2.18 -36.50
N ASN A 22 -44.62 -1.90 -37.77
CA ASN A 22 -45.68 -2.60 -38.49
C ASN A 22 -45.40 -4.11 -38.57
N LYS A 23 -44.16 -4.56 -38.80
CA LYS A 23 -43.84 -6.00 -38.78
C LYS A 23 -44.09 -6.65 -37.41
N ARG A 24 -43.79 -5.95 -36.30
CA ARG A 24 -43.97 -6.48 -34.95
C ARG A 24 -45.42 -6.42 -34.47
N GLU A 25 -46.08 -5.30 -34.70
CA GLU A 25 -47.43 -5.05 -34.19
C GLU A 25 -48.50 -5.68 -35.08
N THR A 26 -48.38 -5.63 -36.41
CA THR A 26 -49.42 -6.16 -37.31
C THR A 26 -49.58 -7.68 -37.18
N ASN A 27 -48.50 -8.43 -36.99
CA ASN A 27 -48.57 -9.89 -36.81
C ASN A 27 -49.35 -10.28 -35.54
N ALA A 28 -49.24 -9.49 -34.46
CA ALA A 28 -49.96 -9.76 -33.22
C ALA A 28 -51.48 -9.52 -33.35
N PHE A 29 -51.92 -8.69 -34.29
CA PHE A 29 -53.33 -8.36 -34.52
C PHE A 29 -53.91 -8.96 -35.80
N GLN A 30 -53.15 -9.75 -36.54
CA GLN A 30 -53.58 -10.31 -37.84
C GLN A 30 -54.83 -11.19 -37.70
N ASP A 31 -54.88 -12.02 -36.65
CA ASP A 31 -56.05 -12.84 -36.35
C ASP A 31 -57.27 -11.99 -36.01
N LEU A 32 -57.09 -10.92 -35.21
CA LEU A 32 -58.16 -10.00 -34.84
C LEU A 32 -58.75 -9.29 -36.07
N VAL A 33 -57.89 -8.84 -36.99
CA VAL A 33 -58.32 -8.22 -38.26
C VAL A 33 -59.08 -9.22 -39.13
N HIS A 34 -58.60 -10.46 -39.23
CA HIS A 34 -59.31 -11.51 -39.96
C HIS A 34 -60.68 -11.83 -39.33
N PHE A 35 -60.76 -11.94 -38.01
CA PHE A 35 -62.03 -12.16 -37.30
C PHE A 35 -63.00 -11.00 -37.49
N HIS A 36 -62.52 -9.75 -37.42
CA HIS A 36 -63.35 -8.56 -37.63
C HIS A 36 -63.91 -8.49 -39.05
N ASN A 37 -63.09 -8.80 -40.06
CA ASN A 37 -63.55 -8.85 -41.45
C ASN A 37 -64.61 -9.94 -41.64
N ARG A 38 -64.40 -11.16 -41.11
CA ARG A 38 -65.41 -12.23 -41.16
C ARG A 38 -66.70 -11.86 -40.45
N LEU A 39 -66.62 -11.19 -39.30
CA LEU A 39 -67.80 -10.73 -38.57
C LEU A 39 -68.58 -9.68 -39.37
N THR A 40 -67.88 -8.76 -40.02
CA THR A 40 -68.45 -7.72 -40.87
C THR A 40 -69.15 -8.33 -42.09
N ASP A 41 -68.51 -9.31 -42.74
CA ASP A 41 -69.08 -10.05 -43.86
C ASP A 41 -70.35 -10.80 -43.42
N ASN A 42 -70.31 -11.51 -42.29
CA ASN A 42 -71.48 -12.20 -41.73
C ASN A 42 -72.61 -11.23 -41.37
N ALA A 43 -72.31 -10.09 -40.76
CA ALA A 43 -73.30 -9.06 -40.45
C ALA A 43 -73.95 -8.50 -41.73
N SER A 44 -73.16 -8.32 -42.79
CA SER A 44 -73.67 -7.88 -44.09
C SER A 44 -74.59 -8.94 -44.73
N MET A 45 -74.23 -10.23 -44.64
CA MET A 45 -75.07 -11.33 -45.12
C MET A 45 -76.40 -11.41 -44.37
N LEU A 46 -76.37 -11.39 -43.04
CA LEU A 46 -77.56 -11.43 -42.19
C LEU A 46 -78.48 -10.22 -42.44
N LYS A 47 -77.90 -9.03 -42.69
CA LYS A 47 -78.67 -7.84 -43.05
C LYS A 47 -79.40 -8.02 -44.39
N ASN A 48 -78.73 -8.59 -45.38
CA ASN A 48 -79.33 -8.86 -46.70
C ASN A 48 -80.41 -9.94 -46.61
N GLU A 49 -80.20 -10.97 -45.79
CA GLU A 49 -81.20 -12.02 -45.55
C GLU A 49 -82.44 -11.47 -44.82
N ASN A 50 -82.27 -10.61 -43.82
CA ASN A 50 -83.38 -9.93 -43.16
C ASN A 50 -84.19 -9.06 -44.12
N LEU A 51 -83.50 -8.33 -45.01
CA LEU A 51 -84.16 -7.53 -46.04
C LEU A 51 -84.99 -8.42 -46.97
N ARG A 52 -84.43 -9.56 -47.39
CA ARG A 52 -85.13 -10.54 -48.22
C ARG A 52 -86.35 -11.13 -47.51
N LEU A 53 -86.24 -11.51 -46.24
CA LEU A 53 -87.35 -12.03 -45.44
C LEU A 53 -88.42 -10.96 -45.19
N THR A 54 -88.04 -9.69 -45.08
CA THR A 54 -88.98 -8.57 -44.95
C THR A 54 -89.80 -8.40 -46.22
N VAL A 55 -89.15 -8.44 -47.39
CA VAL A 55 -89.84 -8.39 -48.70
C VAL A 55 -90.75 -9.59 -48.88
N GLN A 56 -90.30 -10.79 -48.50
CA GLN A 56 -91.12 -12.00 -48.58
C GLN A 56 -92.35 -11.96 -47.66
N ASN A 57 -92.22 -11.39 -46.45
CA ASN A 57 -93.35 -11.21 -45.54
C ASN A 57 -94.35 -10.19 -46.07
N GLU A 58 -93.90 -9.09 -46.68
CA GLU A 58 -94.81 -8.14 -47.31
C GLU A 58 -95.53 -8.75 -48.52
N ASN A 59 -94.85 -9.57 -49.33
CA ASN A 59 -95.50 -10.32 -50.40
C ASN A 59 -96.55 -11.30 -49.87
N LEU A 60 -96.24 -12.03 -48.78
CA LEU A 60 -97.19 -12.93 -48.13
C LEU A 60 -98.38 -12.18 -47.48
N ARG A 61 -98.17 -10.98 -46.96
CA ARG A 61 -99.24 -10.08 -46.49
C ARG A 61 -100.17 -9.66 -47.62
N VAL A 62 -99.61 -9.35 -48.79
CA VAL A 62 -100.37 -9.01 -50.00
C VAL A 62 -101.15 -10.21 -50.51
N ASP A 63 -100.57 -11.41 -50.45
CA ASP A 63 -101.26 -12.65 -50.84
C ASP A 63 -102.40 -13.02 -49.86
N LEU A 64 -102.25 -12.75 -48.56
CA LEU A 64 -103.31 -12.92 -47.55
C LEU A 64 -104.51 -11.97 -47.75
N LEU A 65 -104.32 -10.83 -48.42
CA LEU A 65 -105.40 -9.90 -48.80
C LEU A 65 -106.20 -10.38 -50.02
N ARG A 66 -105.71 -11.37 -50.77
CA ARG A 66 -106.45 -12.08 -51.83
C ARG A 66 -107.00 -13.41 -51.27
N GLY A 67 -108.17 -13.35 -50.64
CA GLY A 67 -108.95 -14.57 -50.33
C GLY A 67 -109.47 -15.28 -51.60
N PRO A 68 -110.00 -16.52 -51.54
CA PRO A 68 -110.54 -17.23 -50.37
C PRO A 68 -109.86 -18.63 -50.21
N SER A 69 -110.24 -19.62 -49.41
CA SER A 69 -111.54 -20.09 -48.90
C SER A 69 -111.28 -21.23 -47.92
N GLY A 70 -112.23 -21.45 -47.01
CA GLY A 70 -112.19 -22.40 -45.90
C GLY A 70 -111.86 -23.86 -46.23
N SER A 71 -110.88 -24.36 -45.49
CA SER A 71 -110.90 -25.67 -44.79
C SER A 71 -109.94 -25.63 -43.58
N SER A 72 -109.94 -24.53 -42.84
CA SER A 72 -108.72 -24.04 -42.16
C SER A 72 -108.52 -24.50 -40.72
N ASP A 73 -109.52 -24.96 -39.97
CA ASP A 73 -109.31 -25.14 -38.52
C ASP A 73 -108.33 -26.26 -38.20
N ARG A 74 -108.40 -27.41 -38.89
CA ARG A 74 -107.47 -28.52 -38.64
C ARG A 74 -106.05 -28.21 -39.10
N ALA A 75 -105.90 -27.59 -40.27
CA ALA A 75 -104.61 -27.18 -40.82
C ALA A 75 -104.00 -26.00 -40.02
N ALA A 76 -104.83 -25.10 -39.49
CA ALA A 76 -104.38 -24.04 -38.59
C ALA A 76 -103.99 -24.62 -37.22
N GLN A 77 -104.74 -25.57 -36.67
CA GLN A 77 -104.39 -26.26 -35.43
C GLN A 77 -103.06 -27.02 -35.55
N GLU A 78 -102.84 -27.78 -36.63
CA GLU A 78 -101.57 -28.47 -36.90
C GLU A 78 -100.41 -27.49 -37.06
N LYS A 79 -100.65 -26.34 -37.72
CA LYS A 79 -99.64 -25.29 -37.87
C LYS A 79 -99.33 -24.60 -36.55
N ILE A 80 -100.32 -24.40 -35.68
CA ILE A 80 -100.13 -23.91 -34.30
C ILE A 80 -99.31 -24.92 -33.51
N GLN A 81 -99.64 -26.21 -33.57
CA GLN A 81 -98.93 -27.26 -32.86
C GLN A 81 -97.46 -27.40 -33.32
N MET A 82 -97.21 -27.29 -34.63
CA MET A 82 -95.84 -27.24 -35.17
C MET A 82 -95.08 -25.99 -34.73
N LEU A 83 -95.74 -24.82 -34.65
CA LEU A 83 -95.13 -23.59 -34.15
C LEU A 83 -94.82 -23.68 -32.65
N GLU A 84 -95.71 -24.26 -31.84
CA GLU A 84 -95.48 -24.52 -30.42
C GLU A 84 -94.29 -25.45 -30.21
N GLN A 85 -94.18 -26.55 -30.97
CA GLN A 85 -93.03 -27.45 -30.92
C GLN A 85 -91.73 -26.73 -31.32
N LYS A 86 -91.78 -25.84 -32.32
CA LYS A 86 -90.64 -25.04 -32.75
C LYS A 86 -90.21 -24.01 -31.70
N VAL A 87 -91.17 -23.38 -31.03
CA VAL A 87 -90.91 -22.47 -29.90
C VAL A 87 -90.25 -23.24 -28.75
N LEU A 88 -90.71 -24.45 -28.44
CA LEU A 88 -90.12 -25.30 -27.41
C LEU A 88 -88.69 -25.70 -27.74
N ALA A 89 -88.43 -26.14 -28.98
CA ALA A 89 -87.08 -26.48 -29.44
C ALA A 89 -86.13 -25.27 -29.42
N GLN A 90 -86.60 -24.08 -29.83
CA GLN A 90 -85.83 -22.85 -29.74
C GLN A 90 -85.56 -22.44 -28.28
N GLN A 91 -86.51 -22.68 -27.37
CA GLN A 91 -86.31 -22.44 -25.94
C GLN A 91 -85.24 -23.37 -25.36
N GLU A 92 -85.25 -24.65 -25.73
CA GLU A 92 -84.23 -25.63 -25.35
C GLU A 92 -82.84 -25.22 -25.88
N GLU A 93 -82.73 -24.89 -27.17
CA GLU A 93 -81.48 -24.41 -27.77
C GLU A 93 -80.94 -23.14 -27.08
N LEU A 94 -81.84 -22.19 -26.74
CA LEU A 94 -81.47 -20.99 -26.00
C LEU A 94 -80.90 -21.33 -24.61
N THR A 95 -81.49 -22.30 -23.91
CA THR A 95 -80.99 -22.74 -22.60
C THR A 95 -79.63 -23.42 -22.70
N GLU A 96 -79.39 -24.27 -23.71
CA GLU A 96 -78.08 -24.86 -23.97
C GLU A 96 -77.03 -23.81 -24.30
N LEU A 97 -77.38 -22.82 -25.12
CA LEU A 97 -76.49 -21.70 -25.44
C LEU A 97 -76.15 -20.88 -24.20
N HIS A 98 -77.13 -20.61 -23.32
CA HIS A 98 -76.87 -19.94 -22.05
C HIS A 98 -75.95 -20.74 -21.14
N LYS A 99 -76.12 -22.07 -21.08
CA LYS A 99 -75.24 -22.97 -20.33
C LYS A 99 -73.80 -22.93 -20.88
N LYS A 100 -73.63 -23.11 -22.20
CA LYS A 100 -72.32 -23.00 -22.88
C LYS A 100 -71.68 -21.61 -22.67
N ARG A 101 -72.48 -20.55 -22.72
CA ARG A 101 -72.01 -19.18 -22.43
C ARG A 101 -71.49 -19.08 -20.99
N SER A 102 -72.22 -19.64 -20.02
CA SER A 102 -71.77 -19.65 -18.62
C SER A 102 -70.47 -20.43 -18.42
N GLU A 103 -70.35 -21.60 -19.06
CA GLU A 103 -69.13 -22.42 -19.03
C GLU A 103 -67.93 -21.66 -19.64
N ASN A 104 -68.14 -21.02 -20.79
CA ASN A 104 -67.10 -20.20 -21.44
C ASN A 104 -66.70 -18.99 -20.58
N VAL A 105 -67.65 -18.33 -19.91
CA VAL A 105 -67.35 -17.23 -18.97
C VAL A 105 -66.50 -17.73 -17.80
N GLN A 106 -66.81 -18.90 -17.25
CA GLN A 106 -66.00 -19.47 -16.16
C GLN A 106 -64.58 -19.81 -16.63
N LEU A 107 -64.44 -20.44 -17.81
CA LEU A 107 -63.13 -20.72 -18.39
C LEU A 107 -62.31 -19.45 -18.62
N LEU A 108 -62.94 -18.36 -19.06
CA LEU A 108 -62.28 -17.06 -19.22
C LEU A 108 -61.78 -16.51 -17.88
N ILE A 109 -62.57 -16.63 -16.81
CA ILE A 109 -62.15 -16.21 -15.47
C ILE A 109 -60.94 -17.02 -15.01
N ASP A 110 -60.98 -18.34 -15.17
CA ASP A 110 -59.88 -19.23 -14.75
C ASP A 110 -58.59 -18.96 -15.54
N ILE A 111 -58.70 -18.70 -16.85
CA ILE A 111 -57.56 -18.34 -17.70
C ILE A 111 -57.00 -16.97 -17.29
N ASN A 112 -57.86 -15.97 -17.04
CA ASN A 112 -57.42 -14.66 -16.58
C ASN A 112 -56.73 -14.74 -15.21
N ALA A 113 -57.22 -15.56 -14.28
CA ALA A 113 -56.58 -15.77 -12.99
C ALA A 113 -55.17 -16.36 -13.15
N LYS A 114 -55.03 -17.39 -14.00
CA LYS A 114 -53.72 -17.97 -14.35
C LYS A 114 -52.80 -16.97 -15.04
N GLN A 115 -53.35 -16.11 -15.91
CA GLN A 115 -52.57 -15.07 -16.57
C GLN A 115 -51.99 -14.09 -15.54
N VAL A 116 -52.78 -13.62 -14.59
CA VAL A 116 -52.31 -12.72 -13.52
C VAL A 116 -51.24 -13.38 -12.65
N GLU A 117 -51.40 -14.66 -12.31
CA GLU A 117 -50.38 -15.41 -11.57
C GLU A 117 -49.05 -15.47 -12.34
N ARG A 118 -49.10 -15.79 -13.64
CA ARG A 118 -47.90 -15.80 -14.50
C ARG A 118 -47.29 -14.41 -14.66
N GLU A 119 -48.08 -13.36 -14.74
CA GLU A 119 -47.59 -11.97 -14.78
C GLU A 119 -46.87 -11.59 -13.47
N ASN A 120 -47.37 -12.04 -12.32
CA ASN A 120 -46.71 -11.87 -11.02
C ASN A 120 -45.39 -12.65 -10.93
N GLU A 121 -45.34 -13.89 -11.43
CA GLU A 121 -44.10 -14.66 -11.52
C GLU A 121 -43.06 -13.97 -12.41
N ILE A 122 -43.48 -13.48 -13.59
CA ILE A 122 -42.61 -12.78 -14.53
C ILE A 122 -42.05 -11.50 -13.92
N THR A 123 -42.88 -10.72 -13.21
CA THR A 123 -42.41 -9.49 -12.55
C THR A 123 -41.43 -9.77 -11.41
N SER A 124 -41.68 -10.80 -10.60
CA SER A 124 -40.76 -11.27 -9.57
C SER A 124 -39.41 -11.71 -10.15
N LEU A 125 -39.42 -12.53 -11.21
CA LEU A 125 -38.22 -12.97 -11.89
C LEU A 125 -37.46 -11.80 -12.54
N LYS A 126 -38.16 -10.83 -13.13
CA LYS A 126 -37.54 -9.61 -13.67
C LYS A 126 -36.81 -8.82 -12.59
N ASN A 127 -37.44 -8.61 -11.43
CA ASN A 127 -36.79 -7.92 -10.32
C ASN A 127 -35.52 -8.65 -9.88
N LYS A 128 -35.57 -9.98 -9.73
CA LYS A 128 -34.40 -10.77 -9.35
C LYS A 128 -33.28 -10.71 -10.39
N VAL A 129 -33.61 -10.69 -11.68
CA VAL A 129 -32.61 -10.46 -12.75
C VAL A 129 -31.99 -9.08 -12.62
N THR A 130 -32.78 -8.02 -12.38
CA THR A 130 -32.23 -6.67 -12.22
C THR A 130 -31.29 -6.57 -11.02
N GLU A 131 -31.65 -7.18 -9.89
CA GLU A 131 -30.79 -7.25 -8.70
C GLU A 131 -29.47 -7.96 -9.02
N LEU A 132 -29.52 -9.15 -9.62
CA LEU A 132 -28.33 -9.91 -10.01
C LEU A 132 -27.46 -9.15 -11.03
N VAL A 133 -28.07 -8.40 -11.95
CA VAL A 133 -27.31 -7.55 -12.88
C VAL A 133 -26.60 -6.44 -12.12
N THR A 134 -27.27 -5.78 -11.16
CA THR A 134 -26.63 -4.71 -10.36
C THR A 134 -25.51 -5.21 -9.46
N THR A 135 -25.62 -6.43 -8.91
CA THR A 135 -24.54 -7.02 -8.12
C THR A 135 -23.38 -7.43 -9.02
N ASN A 136 -23.65 -7.99 -10.20
CA ASN A 136 -22.62 -8.34 -11.17
C ASN A 136 -21.84 -7.12 -11.67
N THR A 137 -22.50 -5.98 -11.89
CA THR A 137 -21.81 -4.73 -12.28
C THR A 137 -20.95 -4.18 -11.16
N LYS A 138 -21.41 -4.21 -9.90
CA LYS A 138 -20.60 -3.82 -8.73
C LYS A 138 -19.35 -4.68 -8.59
N LEU A 139 -19.50 -6.01 -8.63
CA LEU A 139 -18.37 -6.94 -8.54
C LEU A 139 -17.39 -6.76 -9.69
N LYS A 140 -17.87 -6.49 -10.91
CA LYS A 140 -16.99 -6.18 -12.05
C LYS A 140 -16.18 -4.90 -11.82
N ALA A 141 -16.78 -3.86 -11.25
CA ALA A 141 -16.08 -2.61 -10.93
C ALA A 141 -15.03 -2.83 -9.83
N GLU A 142 -15.34 -3.60 -8.78
CA GLU A 142 -14.38 -3.97 -7.74
C GLU A 142 -13.20 -4.77 -8.31
N ILE A 143 -13.46 -5.75 -9.18
CA ILE A 143 -12.41 -6.52 -9.85
C ILE A 143 -11.51 -5.60 -10.68
N GLN A 144 -12.07 -4.65 -11.42
CA GLN A 144 -11.28 -3.67 -12.19
C GLN A 144 -10.40 -2.81 -11.28
N LEU A 145 -10.93 -2.35 -10.13
CA LEU A 145 -10.16 -1.58 -9.15
C LEU A 145 -8.99 -2.41 -8.57
N TYR A 146 -9.22 -3.66 -8.21
CA TYR A 146 -8.14 -4.53 -7.72
C TYR A 146 -7.11 -4.82 -8.81
N GLN A 147 -7.52 -4.93 -10.07
CA GLN A 147 -6.61 -5.10 -11.20
C GLN A 147 -5.73 -3.87 -11.42
N THR A 148 -6.26 -2.65 -11.32
CA THR A 148 -5.46 -1.42 -11.45
C THR A 148 -4.48 -1.28 -10.29
N ASN A 149 -4.94 -1.50 -9.05
CA ASN A 149 -4.06 -1.45 -7.87
C ASN A 149 -2.93 -2.49 -7.95
N ASN A 150 -3.23 -3.71 -8.40
CA ASN A 150 -2.20 -4.74 -8.55
C ASN A 150 -1.16 -4.36 -9.62
N LYS A 151 -1.57 -3.73 -10.73
CA LYS A 151 -0.64 -3.19 -11.74
C LYS A 151 0.24 -2.08 -11.16
N GLU A 152 -0.33 -1.16 -10.41
CA GLU A 152 0.42 -0.08 -9.74
C GLU A 152 1.45 -0.64 -8.76
N LEU A 153 1.05 -1.62 -7.93
CA LEU A 153 1.94 -2.31 -7.00
C LEU A 153 3.05 -3.08 -7.72
N GLN A 154 2.77 -3.68 -8.88
CA GLN A 154 3.80 -4.36 -9.69
C GLN A 154 4.83 -3.37 -10.23
N VAL A 155 4.38 -2.21 -10.73
CA VAL A 155 5.28 -1.14 -11.21
C VAL A 155 6.14 -0.61 -10.07
N LEU A 156 5.54 -0.34 -8.90
CA LEU A 156 6.28 0.13 -7.73
C LEU A 156 7.31 -0.89 -7.24
N ASN A 157 6.94 -2.18 -7.20
CA ASN A 157 7.89 -3.24 -6.86
C ASN A 157 9.04 -3.35 -7.86
N GLN A 158 8.79 -3.15 -9.15
CA GLN A 158 9.85 -3.16 -10.15
C GLN A 158 10.80 -1.96 -9.95
N MET A 159 10.25 -0.75 -9.75
CA MET A 159 11.05 0.44 -9.45
C MET A 159 11.94 0.22 -8.22
N LEU A 160 11.39 -0.34 -7.14
CA LEU A 160 12.16 -0.60 -5.92
C LEU A 160 13.29 -1.62 -6.15
N LYS A 161 13.08 -2.64 -6.99
CA LYS A 161 14.13 -3.58 -7.37
C LYS A 161 15.24 -2.90 -8.16
N ASP A 162 14.89 -2.02 -9.09
CA ASP A 162 15.86 -1.29 -9.91
C ASP A 162 16.69 -0.31 -9.05
N GLU A 163 16.05 0.39 -8.11
CA GLU A 163 16.74 1.24 -7.11
C GLU A 163 17.67 0.42 -6.22
N HIS A 164 17.22 -0.74 -5.75
CA HIS A 164 18.05 -1.63 -4.93
C HIS A 164 19.28 -2.11 -5.70
N GLN A 165 19.14 -2.50 -6.98
CA GLN A 165 20.26 -2.89 -7.82
C GLN A 165 21.24 -1.73 -8.04
N ALA A 166 20.74 -0.52 -8.29
CA ALA A 166 21.57 0.67 -8.45
C ALA A 166 22.37 0.97 -7.18
N LEU A 167 21.73 0.89 -6.01
CA LEU A 167 22.40 1.05 -4.71
C LEU A 167 23.44 -0.04 -4.46
N GLN A 168 23.15 -1.28 -4.82
CA GLN A 168 24.09 -2.39 -4.67
C GLN A 168 25.35 -2.17 -5.54
N LEU A 169 25.20 -1.73 -6.79
CA LEU A 169 26.32 -1.38 -7.66
C LEU A 169 27.13 -0.20 -7.12
N ALA A 170 26.46 0.83 -6.59
CA ALA A 170 27.12 1.96 -5.96
C ALA A 170 27.90 1.54 -4.72
N PHE A 171 27.34 0.64 -3.90
CA PHE A 171 27.99 0.09 -2.72
C PHE A 171 29.25 -0.70 -3.10
N THR A 172 29.16 -1.61 -4.07
CA THR A 172 30.34 -2.38 -4.55
C THR A 172 31.43 -1.45 -5.07
N HIS A 173 31.06 -0.38 -5.77
CA HIS A 173 32.04 0.60 -6.25
C HIS A 173 32.73 1.36 -5.11
N LEU A 174 31.98 1.72 -4.05
CA LEU A 174 32.55 2.37 -2.86
C LEU A 174 33.45 1.42 -2.08
N GLU A 175 33.10 0.14 -1.96
CA GLU A 175 33.95 -0.88 -1.34
C GLU A 175 35.29 -1.04 -2.09
N GLU A 176 35.26 -1.09 -3.42
CA GLU A 176 36.47 -1.13 -4.24
C GLU A 176 37.34 0.12 -4.01
N LYS A 177 36.73 1.31 -3.96
CA LYS A 177 37.45 2.55 -3.69
C LYS A 177 38.07 2.57 -2.30
N LEU A 178 37.35 2.09 -1.29
CA LEU A 178 37.85 1.96 0.08
C LEU A 178 39.03 0.99 0.12
N ARG A 179 38.91 -0.17 -0.51
CA ARG A 179 39.97 -1.18 -0.58
C ARG A 179 41.22 -0.61 -1.23
N LYS A 180 41.08 0.09 -2.36
CA LYS A 180 42.20 0.78 -3.02
C LYS A 180 42.88 1.80 -2.11
N SER A 181 42.10 2.64 -1.42
CA SER A 181 42.66 3.62 -0.48
C SER A 181 43.36 2.97 0.72
N GLN A 182 42.88 1.81 1.18
CA GLN A 182 43.55 1.04 2.24
C GLN A 182 44.86 0.44 1.76
N ASP A 183 44.88 -0.08 0.54
CA ASP A 183 46.10 -0.65 -0.07
C ASP A 183 47.16 0.44 -0.31
N ASP A 184 46.76 1.61 -0.81
CA ASP A 184 47.65 2.77 -0.96
C ASP A 184 48.24 3.20 0.41
N ASN A 185 47.41 3.25 1.46
CA ASN A 185 47.88 3.59 2.80
C ASN A 185 48.86 2.54 3.35
N ARG A 186 48.57 1.25 3.16
CA ARG A 186 49.48 0.16 3.53
C ARG A 186 50.84 0.33 2.85
N GLU A 187 50.85 0.60 1.55
CA GLU A 187 52.10 0.80 0.80
C GLU A 187 52.88 2.02 1.32
N MET A 188 52.19 3.12 1.64
CA MET A 188 52.84 4.33 2.17
C MET A 188 53.43 4.09 3.56
N VAL A 189 52.74 3.36 4.43
CA VAL A 189 53.25 2.95 5.75
C VAL A 189 54.46 2.03 5.58
N GLU A 190 54.42 1.06 4.67
CA GLU A 190 55.55 0.17 4.41
C GLU A 190 56.79 0.94 3.94
N ARG A 191 56.61 1.88 3.00
CA ARG A 191 57.69 2.78 2.56
C ARG A 191 58.25 3.61 3.72
N LEU A 192 57.40 4.17 4.57
CA LEU A 192 57.81 4.94 5.75
C LEU A 192 58.66 4.07 6.71
N MET A 193 58.20 2.85 7.00
CA MET A 193 58.91 1.91 7.86
C MET A 193 60.29 1.56 7.28
N LYS A 194 60.37 1.37 5.96
CA LYS A 194 61.65 1.12 5.26
C LYS A 194 62.62 2.31 5.38
N TYR A 195 62.13 3.54 5.25
CA TYR A 195 62.96 4.74 5.48
C TYR A 195 63.42 4.84 6.94
N LYS A 196 62.52 4.64 7.90
CA LYS A 196 62.85 4.69 9.32
C LYS A 196 63.84 3.60 9.73
N SER A 197 63.72 2.37 9.20
CA SER A 197 64.72 1.30 9.44
C SER A 197 66.11 1.72 8.97
N LYS A 198 66.20 2.25 7.74
CA LYS A 198 67.48 2.75 7.20
C LYS A 198 68.07 3.88 8.02
N ASP A 199 67.24 4.80 8.52
CA ASP A 199 67.70 5.90 9.38
C ASP A 199 68.21 5.38 10.73
N VAL A 200 67.51 4.41 11.34
CA VAL A 200 67.94 3.74 12.57
C VAL A 200 69.24 2.97 12.36
N GLU A 201 69.39 2.25 11.25
CA GLU A 201 70.63 1.56 10.87
C GLU A 201 71.81 2.53 10.79
N LYS A 202 71.65 3.67 10.10
CA LYS A 202 72.69 4.71 10.02
C LYS A 202 73.07 5.28 11.40
N LEU A 203 72.08 5.60 12.24
CA LEU A 203 72.34 6.09 13.58
C LEU A 203 73.06 5.05 14.46
N ASN A 204 72.72 3.78 14.31
CA ASN A 204 73.43 2.69 14.98
C ASN A 204 74.87 2.57 14.49
N GLU A 205 75.12 2.64 13.18
CA GLU A 205 76.47 2.64 12.60
C GLU A 205 77.31 3.82 13.14
N GLU A 206 76.73 5.02 13.21
CA GLU A 206 77.39 6.20 13.77
C GLU A 206 77.68 6.04 15.28
N ASN A 207 76.73 5.50 16.05
CA ASN A 207 76.92 5.25 17.48
C ASN A 207 77.99 4.18 17.75
N GLU A 208 78.00 3.08 17.00
CA GLU A 208 79.05 2.05 17.09
C GLU A 208 80.42 2.61 16.73
N ASN A 209 80.51 3.45 15.69
CA ASN A 209 81.75 4.14 15.33
C ASN A 209 82.21 5.09 16.45
N PHE A 210 81.28 5.85 17.05
CA PHE A 210 81.58 6.75 18.17
C PHE A 210 82.09 5.98 19.40
N ILE A 211 81.41 4.89 19.78
CA ILE A 211 81.82 4.01 20.88
C ILE A 211 83.20 3.40 20.60
N ARG A 212 83.43 2.92 19.37
CA ARG A 212 84.73 2.37 18.96
C ARG A 212 85.87 3.39 19.10
N ILE A 213 85.68 4.59 18.58
CA ILE A 213 86.67 5.68 18.68
C ILE A 213 86.93 6.03 20.16
N LYS A 214 85.87 6.13 20.96
CA LYS A 214 85.97 6.41 22.40
C LYS A 214 86.74 5.31 23.14
N ASN A 215 86.46 4.04 22.86
CA ASN A 215 87.14 2.91 23.48
C ASN A 215 88.63 2.88 23.12
N ILE A 216 88.98 3.14 21.85
CA ILE A 216 90.38 3.25 21.43
C ILE A 216 91.08 4.42 22.14
N ARG A 217 90.43 5.58 22.29
CA ARG A 217 90.99 6.72 23.02
C ARG A 217 91.21 6.36 24.50
N LEU A 218 90.20 5.78 25.15
CA LEU A 218 90.29 5.35 26.55
C LEU A 218 91.42 4.33 26.74
N GLN A 219 91.56 3.37 25.82
CA GLN A 219 92.64 2.38 25.88
C GLN A 219 94.02 3.04 25.77
N LYS A 220 94.19 4.02 24.87
CA LYS A 220 95.43 4.81 24.79
C LYS A 220 95.70 5.60 26.08
N GLU A 221 94.69 6.27 26.62
CA GLU A 221 94.80 7.02 27.88
C GLU A 221 95.16 6.09 29.06
N LEU A 222 94.59 4.88 29.11
CA LEU A 222 94.94 3.87 30.11
C LEU A 222 96.36 3.33 29.93
N GLU A 223 96.83 3.14 28.69
CA GLU A 223 98.22 2.77 28.40
C GLU A 223 99.21 3.89 28.77
N GLU A 224 98.82 5.15 28.55
CA GLU A 224 99.58 6.34 28.99
C GLU A 224 99.58 6.47 30.52
N ALA A 225 98.45 6.32 31.19
CA ALA A 225 98.34 6.36 32.64
C ALA A 225 99.05 5.18 33.33
N ALA A 226 99.04 3.99 32.72
CA ALA A 226 99.81 2.84 33.20
C ALA A 226 101.34 3.06 33.05
N LYS A 227 101.77 3.88 32.08
CA LYS A 227 103.16 4.36 32.02
C LYS A 227 103.47 5.42 33.08
N ASP A 228 102.46 6.15 33.55
CA ASP A 228 102.61 7.32 34.43
C ASP A 228 102.28 7.04 35.91
N MET A 229 102.45 5.80 36.38
CA MET A 229 102.24 5.44 37.77
C MET A 229 103.33 6.06 38.68
N ARG A 230 103.12 7.33 39.08
CA ARG A 230 103.59 7.87 40.36
C ARG A 230 102.49 7.64 41.39
N GLY A 231 102.83 6.91 42.46
CA GLY A 231 101.90 6.54 43.52
C GLY A 231 101.31 7.75 44.23
N ILE A 232 99.98 7.79 44.30
CA ILE A 232 99.24 8.66 45.23
C ILE A 232 98.15 7.81 45.90
N SER A 233 98.10 7.96 47.22
CA SER A 233 97.27 7.29 48.21
C SER A 233 95.76 7.56 48.03
N PRO A 234 94.88 6.57 48.31
CA PRO A 234 93.43 6.71 48.15
C PRO A 234 92.81 7.34 49.41
N ASP A 235 92.63 8.66 49.42
CA ASP A 235 91.75 9.32 50.39
C ASP A 235 91.26 10.69 49.88
N ALA A 236 90.14 10.68 49.16
CA ALA A 236 89.30 11.86 48.94
C ALA A 236 87.91 11.40 48.44
N TYR A 237 87.10 10.86 49.36
CA TYR A 237 85.67 10.65 49.14
C TYR A 237 84.95 12.00 49.07
N MET A 238 84.39 12.33 47.90
CA MET A 238 83.37 13.38 47.77
C MET A 238 81.99 12.80 48.15
N LYS A 239 81.39 13.40 49.17
CA LYS A 239 80.01 13.23 49.62
C LYS A 239 79.08 14.14 48.80
N ASP A 240 77.90 13.62 48.49
CA ASP A 240 76.64 14.30 48.10
C ASP A 240 76.08 13.94 46.73
N ILE A 241 75.54 12.72 46.63
CA ILE A 241 74.31 12.46 45.86
C ILE A 241 73.46 11.53 46.72
N GLY A 242 72.45 12.08 47.39
CA GLY A 242 71.43 11.30 48.09
C GLY A 242 70.58 10.49 47.10
N PRO A 243 70.00 9.35 47.51
CA PRO A 243 69.10 8.59 46.65
C PRO A 243 67.82 9.40 46.43
N VAL A 244 67.42 9.58 45.16
CA VAL A 244 66.08 10.03 44.81
C VAL A 244 65.12 8.90 45.18
N VAL A 245 64.55 8.98 46.38
CA VAL A 245 63.49 8.09 46.82
C VAL A 245 62.18 8.60 46.22
N CYS A 246 61.74 7.99 45.13
CA CYS A 246 60.36 8.13 44.69
C CYS A 246 59.47 7.38 45.69
N THR A 247 58.85 8.10 46.63
CA THR A 247 57.89 7.50 47.57
C THR A 247 56.57 7.24 46.85
N SER A 248 56.39 6.05 46.26
CA SER A 248 55.04 5.57 45.91
C SER A 248 54.40 4.95 47.14
N ALA A 249 53.31 5.54 47.64
CA ALA A 249 52.51 4.97 48.72
C ALA A 249 51.20 4.44 48.14
N VAL A 250 50.82 3.21 48.49
CA VAL A 250 49.53 2.62 48.10
C VAL A 250 48.44 3.19 49.00
N PRO A 251 47.35 3.76 48.45
CA PRO A 251 46.28 4.32 49.27
C PRO A 251 45.51 3.21 50.01
N THR A 252 45.45 3.30 51.35
CA THR A 252 44.81 2.30 52.22
C THR A 252 43.43 2.71 52.75
N LYS A 253 43.01 3.98 52.56
CA LYS A 253 41.73 4.50 53.05
C LYS A 253 41.08 5.42 52.01
N ALA A 254 39.78 5.28 51.80
CA ALA A 254 39.00 6.18 50.96
C ALA A 254 38.89 7.58 51.61
N SER A 255 39.29 8.62 50.88
CA SER A 255 39.30 10.00 51.38
C SER A 255 37.94 10.68 51.33
N PHE A 256 37.09 10.34 50.36
CA PHE A 256 35.73 10.87 50.20
C PHE A 256 34.88 9.96 49.31
N HIS A 257 33.56 10.05 49.48
CA HIS A 257 32.54 9.35 48.68
C HIS A 257 31.52 10.38 48.20
N PHE A 258 31.13 10.30 46.93
CA PHE A 258 30.13 11.19 46.34
C PHE A 258 29.45 10.53 45.14
N GLU A 259 28.22 10.93 44.86
CA GLU A 259 27.45 10.47 43.71
C GLU A 259 27.82 11.26 42.46
N ALA A 260 28.60 10.66 41.58
CA ALA A 260 29.04 11.34 40.37
C ALA A 260 27.97 11.34 39.26
N HIS A 261 27.21 10.25 39.07
CA HIS A 261 26.24 10.09 37.96
C HIS A 261 24.92 9.47 38.44
N GLU A 262 23.83 9.68 37.68
CA GLU A 262 22.49 9.12 37.95
C GLU A 262 22.37 7.64 37.50
N GLY A 263 23.49 6.94 37.37
CA GLY A 263 23.57 5.57 36.86
C GLY A 263 24.99 5.04 36.94
N GLU A 264 25.23 3.89 36.29
CA GLU A 264 26.54 3.24 36.29
C GLU A 264 27.63 4.16 35.74
N ILE A 265 28.75 4.25 36.45
CA ILE A 265 29.95 4.97 36.02
C ILE A 265 30.83 3.98 35.28
N SER A 266 30.98 4.15 33.97
CA SER A 266 31.73 3.21 33.14
C SER A 266 33.21 3.59 33.02
N CYS A 267 33.56 4.86 33.23
CA CYS A 267 34.94 5.33 33.11
C CYS A 267 35.25 6.53 34.01
N ALA A 268 36.52 6.63 34.43
CA ALA A 268 37.07 7.76 35.16
C ALA A 268 38.54 7.98 34.79
N LYS A 269 38.95 9.24 34.58
CA LYS A 269 40.33 9.61 34.23
C LYS A 269 40.77 10.92 34.86
N TRP A 270 42.00 10.94 35.33
CA TRP A 270 42.66 12.16 35.77
C TRP A 270 43.25 12.93 34.60
N SER A 271 43.15 14.26 34.65
CA SER A 271 43.92 15.13 33.76
C SER A 271 45.41 15.02 34.09
N PRO A 272 46.28 14.98 33.07
CA PRO A 272 47.74 14.90 33.28
C PRO A 272 48.35 16.22 33.75
N VAL A 273 47.63 17.34 33.63
CA VAL A 273 48.15 18.69 33.93
C VAL A 273 47.49 19.27 35.18
N ASP A 274 46.17 19.18 35.26
CA ASP A 274 45.39 19.76 36.35
C ASP A 274 44.87 18.68 37.31
N ARG A 275 44.56 19.06 38.55
CA ARG A 275 43.91 18.18 39.53
C ARG A 275 42.41 18.00 39.26
N VAL A 276 42.07 17.71 38.01
CA VAL A 276 40.72 17.50 37.50
C VAL A 276 40.50 16.03 37.21
N LEU A 277 39.38 15.50 37.68
CA LEU A 277 38.90 14.16 37.37
C LEU A 277 37.72 14.26 36.40
N ALA A 278 37.79 13.56 35.27
CA ALA A 278 36.64 13.33 34.40
C ALA A 278 35.99 11.99 34.72
N THR A 279 34.66 11.96 34.79
CA THR A 279 33.87 10.75 34.95
C THR A 279 32.81 10.65 33.87
N GLY A 280 32.58 9.45 33.34
CA GLY A 280 31.58 9.16 32.31
C GLY A 280 30.66 8.05 32.74
N GLY A 281 29.36 8.22 32.51
CA GLY A 281 28.35 7.28 32.97
C GLY A 281 27.25 6.98 31.97
N ALA A 282 26.36 6.07 32.37
CA ALA A 282 25.16 5.68 31.63
C ALA A 282 24.15 6.83 31.46
N ASP A 283 24.25 7.90 32.27
CA ASP A 283 23.49 9.14 32.14
C ASP A 283 23.87 9.99 30.91
N ARG A 284 24.77 9.45 30.05
CA ARG A 284 25.21 9.99 28.75
C ARG A 284 25.97 11.31 28.87
N LYS A 285 26.55 11.57 30.04
CA LYS A 285 27.25 12.80 30.35
C LYS A 285 28.69 12.49 30.73
N VAL A 286 29.61 13.41 30.39
CA VAL A 286 30.92 13.47 31.04
C VAL A 286 30.90 14.61 32.04
N LYS A 287 31.25 14.34 33.29
CA LYS A 287 31.32 15.34 34.35
C LYS A 287 32.78 15.56 34.73
N LEU A 288 33.15 16.82 34.91
CA LEU A 288 34.48 17.25 35.32
C LEU A 288 34.42 17.68 36.79
N TRP A 289 35.37 17.19 37.58
CA TRP A 289 35.46 17.43 39.02
C TRP A 289 36.81 18.05 39.35
N ASP A 290 36.82 19.20 40.01
CA ASP A 290 38.03 19.80 40.55
C ASP A 290 38.29 19.24 41.95
N ILE A 291 39.48 18.69 42.17
CA ILE A 291 39.87 18.05 43.44
C ILE A 291 41.08 18.78 44.06
N SER A 292 41.37 20.00 43.61
CA SER A 292 42.43 20.86 44.17
C SER A 292 42.29 21.12 45.67
N LYS A 293 41.06 21.26 46.17
CA LYS A 293 40.74 21.57 47.58
C LYS A 293 40.55 20.32 48.47
N GLY A 294 40.81 19.12 47.95
CA GLY A 294 40.64 17.87 48.70
C GLY A 294 39.20 17.35 48.81
N VAL A 295 38.21 18.09 48.28
CA VAL A 295 36.82 17.66 48.11
C VAL A 295 36.46 17.80 46.62
N PRO A 296 35.73 16.83 46.02
CA PRO A 296 35.34 16.90 44.62
C PRO A 296 34.27 17.98 44.39
N GLU A 297 34.65 19.09 43.76
CA GLU A 297 33.74 20.15 43.32
C GLU A 297 33.40 19.96 41.83
N LYS A 298 32.13 20.10 41.46
CA LYS A 298 31.72 19.99 40.05
C LYS A 298 32.25 21.19 39.25
N LYS A 299 33.23 20.93 38.39
CA LYS A 299 33.89 21.93 37.53
C LYS A 299 33.14 22.16 36.23
N GLY A 300 32.53 21.11 35.67
CA GLY A 300 31.90 21.21 34.36
C GLY A 300 31.07 20.01 33.94
N LEU A 301 30.25 20.21 32.92
CA LEU A 301 29.40 19.17 32.34
C LEU A 301 29.53 19.20 30.82
N LEU A 302 30.02 18.10 30.26
CA LEU A 302 30.15 17.91 28.83
C LEU A 302 28.99 17.04 28.35
N VAL A 303 28.17 17.62 27.46
CA VAL A 303 26.94 17.03 26.95
C VAL A 303 27.04 16.74 25.45
N GLY A 304 26.12 15.90 24.96
CA GLY A 304 25.90 15.63 23.54
C GLY A 304 26.11 14.19 23.11
N CYS A 305 26.47 13.28 24.03
CA CYS A 305 26.42 11.83 23.77
C CYS A 305 24.97 11.34 23.79
N ASN A 306 24.63 10.44 22.87
CA ASN A 306 23.29 9.87 22.76
C ASN A 306 23.14 8.54 23.52
N ALA A 307 24.26 7.94 23.95
CA ALA A 307 24.32 6.76 24.81
C ALA A 307 25.39 6.90 25.90
N GLY A 308 25.53 5.87 26.76
CA GLY A 308 26.49 5.88 27.86
C GLY A 308 27.93 6.11 27.40
N VAL A 309 28.71 6.82 28.21
CA VAL A 309 30.12 7.11 27.91
C VAL A 309 31.00 5.98 28.43
N MET A 310 31.66 5.27 27.53
CA MET A 310 32.40 4.05 27.86
C MET A 310 33.88 4.28 28.15
N SER A 311 34.47 5.32 27.55
CA SER A 311 35.87 5.69 27.79
C SER A 311 36.05 7.20 27.69
N ILE A 312 36.98 7.72 28.47
CA ILE A 312 37.40 9.12 28.46
C ILE A 312 38.92 9.13 28.35
N ASP A 313 39.46 10.12 27.65
CA ASP A 313 40.90 10.42 27.67
C ASP A 313 41.15 11.93 27.59
N PHE A 314 42.28 12.36 28.14
CA PHE A 314 42.74 13.75 28.05
C PHE A 314 43.90 13.85 27.07
N ASP A 315 44.04 14.99 26.40
CA ASP A 315 45.29 15.27 25.71
C ASP A 315 46.45 15.50 26.72
N SER A 316 47.69 15.44 26.23
CA SER A 316 48.89 15.63 27.06
C SER A 316 49.02 17.02 27.70
N THR A 317 48.27 18.01 27.20
CA THR A 317 48.19 19.39 27.70
C THR A 317 46.98 19.63 28.62
N GLY A 318 46.10 18.65 28.80
CA GLY A 318 44.86 18.76 29.58
C GLY A 318 43.79 19.68 28.98
N THR A 319 43.95 20.18 27.76
CA THR A 319 43.03 21.18 27.18
C THR A 319 41.81 20.58 26.51
N LEU A 320 41.95 19.39 25.93
CA LEU A 320 40.90 18.62 25.29
C LEU A 320 40.58 17.35 26.08
N CYS A 321 39.29 17.03 26.11
CA CYS A 321 38.77 15.78 26.64
C CYS A 321 38.09 15.04 25.49
N LEU A 322 38.50 13.80 25.25
CA LEU A 322 37.86 12.88 24.32
C LEU A 322 36.97 11.93 25.10
N GLY A 323 35.76 11.68 24.61
CA GLY A 323 34.86 10.67 25.17
C GLY A 323 34.31 9.78 24.06
N ALA A 324 34.45 8.48 24.24
CA ALA A 324 33.86 7.47 23.38
C ALA A 324 32.52 7.02 23.98
N SER A 325 31.46 7.08 23.19
CA SER A 325 30.11 6.70 23.62
C SER A 325 29.65 5.43 22.91
N ASN A 326 28.72 4.72 23.55
CA ASN A 326 28.07 3.54 22.98
C ASN A 326 27.09 3.88 21.84
N ASP A 327 26.99 5.16 21.44
CA ASP A 327 26.22 5.61 20.27
C ASP A 327 27.04 5.53 18.97
N PHE A 328 28.12 4.76 19.00
CA PHE A 328 29.09 4.57 17.91
C PHE A 328 29.84 5.84 17.50
N ALA A 329 29.81 6.91 18.31
CA ALA A 329 30.54 8.13 18.03
C ALA A 329 31.52 8.51 19.14
N SER A 330 32.59 9.17 18.75
CA SER A 330 33.56 9.79 19.66
C SER A 330 33.44 11.30 19.60
N ARG A 331 33.50 11.95 20.76
CA ARG A 331 33.34 13.39 20.88
C ARG A 331 34.52 14.00 21.59
N VAL A 332 34.91 15.19 21.13
CA VAL A 332 35.99 15.97 21.70
C VAL A 332 35.43 17.29 22.20
N TRP A 333 35.66 17.58 23.47
CA TRP A 333 35.32 18.84 24.10
C TRP A 333 36.58 19.58 24.52
N THR A 334 36.51 20.91 24.52
CA THR A 334 37.50 21.73 25.20
C THR A 334 37.11 21.87 26.67
N VAL A 335 38.06 21.59 27.56
CA VAL A 335 37.82 21.50 29.02
C VAL A 335 37.50 22.86 29.63
N GLN A 336 38.12 23.93 29.11
CA GLN A 336 38.01 25.28 29.66
C GLN A 336 36.65 25.94 29.36
N ASP A 337 36.13 25.77 28.15
CA ASP A 337 34.86 26.38 27.72
C ASP A 337 33.69 25.38 27.71
N GLN A 338 33.97 24.09 27.98
CA GLN A 338 33.02 22.97 28.00
C GLN A 338 32.27 22.79 26.68
N ARG A 339 32.82 23.30 25.57
CA ARG A 339 32.19 23.22 24.25
C ARG A 339 32.68 22.02 23.47
N MET A 340 31.74 21.37 22.79
CA MET A 340 32.06 20.31 21.84
C MET A 340 32.73 20.93 20.60
N ARG A 341 33.91 20.42 20.24
CA ARG A 341 34.69 20.86 19.08
C ARG A 341 34.48 19.94 17.89
N ARG A 342 34.33 18.64 18.13
CA ARG A 342 34.18 17.63 17.07
C ARG A 342 33.37 16.44 17.58
N HIS A 343 32.53 15.91 16.71
CA HIS A 343 31.95 14.58 16.81
C HIS A 343 32.43 13.81 15.56
N VAL A 344 32.90 12.58 15.75
CA VAL A 344 33.37 11.67 14.68
C VAL A 344 32.57 10.39 14.76
#